data_AF-A0A969N9Z7-F1
#
_entry.id   AF-A0A969N9Z7-F1
#
_cell.length_a   1.000
_cell.length_b   1.000
_cell.length_c   1.000
_cell.angle_alpha   90.00
_cell.angle_beta   90.00
_cell.angle_gamma   90.00
#
_symmetry.space_group_name_H-M   'P 1'
#
loop_
_entity.id
_entity.type
_entity.pdbx_description
1 polymer ?
#
loop_
_entity_poly.entity_id
_entity_poly.type
_entity_poly.pdbx_seq_one_letter_code
_entity_poly.pdbx_strand_id
1 'polypeptide(L)'
;MCDTRGSSYKRSKKFSEYYRINLRDYPLADNKYMLEQLISKNSFIDKDKIGIWGGSSGGFMAASAILKYPDFYKVCVSRAGQHDPAV
;
A
#
# COMPACT_ATOMS: atom_id res chain seq x y z
N MET A 1 -9.30 1.63 3.20
CA MET A 1 -8.51 0.45 3.62
C MET A 1 -8.76 -0.66 2.61
N CYS A 2 -7.71 -1.25 2.02
CA CYS A 2 -7.80 -2.33 1.03
C CYS A 2 -7.08 -3.56 1.57
N ASP A 3 -7.74 -4.72 1.52
CA ASP A 3 -7.10 -6.01 1.81
C ASP A 3 -6.31 -6.47 0.58
N THR A 4 -5.06 -6.06 0.53
CA THR A 4 -4.12 -6.42 -0.53
C THR A 4 -3.68 -7.88 -0.43
N ARG A 5 -3.16 -8.47 -1.52
CA ARG A 5 -2.61 -9.83 -1.48
C ARG A 5 -1.56 -9.98 -0.38
N GLY A 6 -1.75 -10.93 0.52
CA GLY A 6 -0.90 -11.15 1.69
C GLY A 6 -1.42 -10.55 3.00
N SER A 7 -2.52 -9.78 2.99
CA SER A 7 -3.06 -9.13 4.20
C SER A 7 -4.01 -10.01 5.03
N SER A 8 -4.59 -11.06 4.44
CA SER A 8 -5.69 -11.82 5.05
C SER A 8 -5.43 -13.31 5.08
N TYR A 9 -5.49 -13.90 6.28
CA TYR A 9 -5.42 -15.34 6.52
C TYR A 9 -6.73 -16.07 6.21
N LYS A 10 -7.83 -15.33 5.96
CA LYS A 10 -9.16 -15.89 5.64
C LYS A 10 -9.35 -16.18 4.15
N ARG A 11 -8.33 -15.94 3.33
CA ARG A 11 -8.31 -16.22 1.88
C ARG A 11 -7.43 -17.43 1.58
N SER A 12 -7.32 -17.80 0.31
CA SER A 12 -6.52 -18.96 -0.09
C SER A 12 -5.06 -18.83 0.35
N LYS A 13 -4.38 -19.96 0.58
CA LYS A 13 -2.95 -19.99 0.93
C LYS A 13 -2.11 -19.13 -0.01
N LYS A 14 -2.35 -19.23 -1.33
CA LYS A 14 -1.68 -18.41 -2.36
C LYS A 14 -1.90 -16.90 -2.16
N PHE A 15 -3.07 -16.49 -1.68
CA PHE A 15 -3.33 -15.09 -1.36
C PHE A 15 -2.58 -14.67 -0.10
N SER A 16 -2.69 -15.45 0.98
CA SER A 16 -2.10 -15.14 2.29
C SER A 16 -0.56 -15.12 2.24
N GLU A 17 0.04 -15.94 1.40
CA GLU A 17 1.50 -16.11 1.30
C GLU A 17 2.14 -15.25 0.20
N TYR A 18 1.40 -14.33 -0.42
CA TYR A 18 1.91 -13.51 -1.52
C TYR A 18 3.21 -12.76 -1.17
N TYR A 19 3.33 -12.27 0.07
CA TYR A 19 4.52 -11.55 0.55
C TYR A 19 5.77 -12.44 0.70
N ARG A 20 5.62 -13.77 0.76
CA ARG A 20 6.73 -14.72 0.98
C ARG A 20 7.70 -14.79 -0.20
N ILE A 21 7.29 -14.28 -1.36
CA ILE A 21 8.09 -14.29 -2.58
C ILE A 21 9.00 -13.05 -2.65
N ASN A 22 8.60 -11.93 -2.03
CA ASN A 22 9.46 -10.74 -1.88
C ASN A 22 8.84 -9.72 -0.89
N LEU A 23 9.31 -9.66 0.37
CA LEU A 23 8.80 -8.72 1.38
C LEU A 23 9.00 -7.25 1.00
N ARG A 24 10.02 -6.97 0.17
CA ARG A 24 10.32 -5.61 -0.33
C ARG A 24 9.27 -5.12 -1.33
N ASP A 25 8.57 -6.04 -2.00
CA ASP A 25 7.45 -5.76 -2.88
C ASP A 25 6.14 -6.08 -2.17
N TYR A 26 5.86 -5.34 -1.09
CA TYR A 26 4.49 -5.25 -0.61
C TYR A 26 3.54 -5.04 -1.81
N PRO A 27 2.29 -5.52 -1.73
CA PRO A 27 1.29 -5.38 -2.79
C PRO A 27 0.80 -3.93 -2.95
N LEU A 28 1.72 -2.97 -3.06
CA LEU A 28 1.47 -1.54 -3.23
C LEU A 28 0.69 -1.27 -4.53
N ALA A 29 0.90 -2.12 -5.54
CA ALA A 29 0.13 -2.11 -6.78
C ALA A 29 -1.37 -2.40 -6.54
N ASP A 30 -1.72 -3.25 -5.57
CA ASP A 30 -3.12 -3.54 -5.25
C ASP A 30 -3.79 -2.30 -4.63
N ASN A 31 -3.07 -1.58 -3.76
CA ASN A 31 -3.55 -0.31 -3.19
C ASN A 31 -3.77 0.76 -4.27
N LYS A 32 -2.79 0.94 -5.17
CA LYS A 32 -2.91 1.89 -6.28
C LYS A 32 -4.05 1.52 -7.21
N TYR A 33 -4.16 0.25 -7.61
CA TYR A 33 -5.23 -0.24 -8.48
C TYR A 33 -6.61 -0.01 -7.87
N MET A 34 -6.78 -0.31 -6.57
CA MET A 34 -8.03 -0.03 -5.86
C MET A 34 -8.37 1.46 -5.90
N LEU A 35 -7.40 2.35 -5.65
CA LEU A 35 -7.61 3.79 -5.72
C LEU A 35 -7.96 4.27 -7.13
N GLU A 36 -7.30 3.76 -8.17
CA GLU A 36 -7.65 4.07 -9.57
C GLU A 36 -9.10 3.67 -9.89
N GLN A 37 -9.55 2.51 -9.41
CA GLN A 37 -10.94 2.06 -9.56
C GLN A 37 -11.92 2.92 -8.76
N LEU A 38 -11.54 3.46 -7.61
CA LEU A 38 -12.37 4.38 -6.84
C LEU A 38 -12.47 5.74 -7.53
N ILE A 39 -11.35 6.29 -7.99
CA ILE A 39 -11.27 7.56 -8.71
C ILE A 39 -12.13 7.51 -9.97
N SER A 40 -12.08 6.42 -10.73
CA SER A 40 -12.88 6.29 -11.96
C SER A 40 -14.38 6.21 -11.71
N LYS A 41 -14.81 5.72 -10.54
CA LYS A 41 -16.23 5.54 -10.17
C LYS A 41 -16.83 6.72 -9.42
N ASN A 42 -16.00 7.60 -8.84
CA ASN A 42 -16.44 8.60 -7.89
C ASN A 42 -15.83 9.98 -8.22
N SER A 43 -16.65 10.89 -8.76
CA SER A 43 -16.22 12.23 -9.17
C SER A 43 -15.79 13.14 -8.02
N PHE A 44 -16.16 12.81 -6.77
CA PHE A 44 -15.75 13.57 -5.59
C PHE A 44 -14.32 13.28 -5.12
N ILE A 45 -13.64 12.28 -5.71
CA ILE A 45 -12.26 11.96 -5.37
C ILE A 45 -11.32 12.76 -6.28
N ASP A 46 -10.60 13.70 -5.70
CA ASP A 46 -9.58 14.48 -6.40
C ASP A 46 -8.30 13.63 -6.59
N LYS A 47 -8.09 13.17 -7.83
CA LYS A 47 -6.93 12.33 -8.20
C LYS A 47 -5.58 13.01 -7.96
N ASP A 48 -5.56 14.34 -7.88
CA ASP A 48 -4.33 15.10 -7.68
C ASP A 48 -4.04 15.35 -6.20
N LYS A 49 -4.92 14.91 -5.28
CA LYS A 49 -4.80 15.06 -3.82
C LYS A 49 -4.88 13.73 -3.07
N ILE A 50 -4.14 12.73 -3.53
CA ILE A 50 -4.08 11.42 -2.89
C ILE A 50 -2.91 11.36 -1.90
N GLY A 51 -3.20 11.06 -0.64
CA GLY A 51 -2.21 10.82 0.42
C GLY A 51 -2.22 9.37 0.90
N ILE A 52 -1.13 8.93 1.54
CA ILE A 52 -1.03 7.63 2.19
C ILE A 52 -0.60 7.74 3.65
N TRP A 53 -1.21 6.93 4.50
CA TRP A 53 -0.90 6.87 5.93
C TRP A 53 -0.87 5.43 6.40
N GLY A 54 0.03 5.10 7.33
CA GLY A 54 0.03 3.80 8.00
C GLY A 54 0.90 3.74 9.26
N GLY A 55 0.52 2.85 10.17
CA GLY A 55 1.28 2.52 11.38
C GLY A 55 1.89 1.12 11.33
N SER A 56 3.02 0.89 12.01
CA SER A 56 3.70 -0.42 12.06
C SER A 56 4.08 -0.90 10.64
N SER A 57 3.71 -2.13 10.24
CA SER A 57 3.88 -2.63 8.86
C SER A 57 3.23 -1.70 7.82
N GLY A 58 2.13 -1.04 8.16
CA GLY A 58 1.51 0.00 7.34
C GLY A 58 2.38 1.25 7.16
N GLY A 59 3.23 1.58 8.14
CA GLY A 59 4.19 2.68 8.03
C GLY A 59 5.30 2.36 7.02
N PHE A 60 5.78 1.12 7.00
CA PHE A 60 6.69 0.65 5.96
C PHE A 60 6.04 0.68 4.58
N MET A 61 4.78 0.23 4.47
CA MET A 61 4.01 0.30 3.21
C MET A 61 3.80 1.74 2.73
N ALA A 62 3.46 2.67 3.63
CA ALA A 62 3.23 4.07 3.30
C ALA A 62 4.51 4.72 2.73
N ALA A 63 5.64 4.54 3.42
CA ALA A 63 6.93 5.02 2.95
C ALA A 63 7.34 4.37 1.62
N SER A 64 7.14 3.05 1.48
CA SER A 64 7.46 2.34 0.24
C SER A 64 6.58 2.79 -0.94
N ALA A 65 5.31 3.09 -0.70
CA ALA A 65 4.36 3.52 -1.73
C ALA A 65 4.71 4.89 -2.31
N ILE A 66 5.03 5.87 -1.46
CA ILE A 66 5.38 7.22 -1.94
C ILE A 66 6.72 7.23 -2.68
N LEU A 67 7.68 6.38 -2.26
CA LEU A 67 8.95 6.22 -2.96
C LEU A 67 8.81 5.50 -4.30
N LYS A 68 7.91 4.50 -4.39
CA LYS A 68 7.67 3.73 -5.62
C LYS A 68 6.75 4.44 -6.61
N TYR A 69 5.81 5.25 -6.12
CA TYR A 69 4.81 5.96 -6.93
C TYR A 69 4.73 7.45 -6.55
N PRO A 70 5.83 8.22 -6.69
CA PRO A 70 5.89 9.62 -6.26
C PRO A 70 4.90 10.52 -7.01
N ASP A 71 4.56 10.20 -8.25
CA ASP A 71 3.59 10.98 -9.03
C ASP A 71 2.15 10.74 -8.56
N PHE A 72 1.88 9.59 -7.92
CA PHE A 72 0.54 9.20 -7.48
C PHE A 72 0.23 9.69 -6.06
N TYR A 73 1.13 9.47 -5.10
CA TYR A 73 0.94 9.87 -3.71
C TYR A 73 1.62 11.20 -3.41
N LYS A 74 0.85 12.23 -3.04
CA LYS A 74 1.37 13.59 -2.79
C LYS A 74 1.96 13.77 -1.40
N VAL A 75 1.42 13.06 -0.42
CA VAL A 75 1.86 13.11 0.97
C VAL A 75 1.88 11.72 1.58
N CYS A 76 2.82 11.50 2.48
CA CYS A 76 2.96 10.27 3.24
C CYS A 76 3.12 10.58 4.73
N VAL A 77 2.40 9.83 5.56
CA VAL A 77 2.64 9.80 7.01
C VAL A 77 2.93 8.36 7.41
N SER A 78 4.18 8.12 7.80
CA SER A 78 4.63 6.83 8.30
C SER A 78 4.82 6.90 9.81
N ARG A 79 4.18 5.98 10.54
CA ARG A 79 4.33 5.86 12.00
C ARG A 79 4.90 4.49 12.37
N ALA A 80 6.03 4.46 13.06
CA ALA A 80 6.64 3.23 13.59
C ALA A 80 6.83 2.12 12.53
N GLY A 81 7.13 2.50 11.29
CA GLY A 81 7.48 1.55 10.23
C GLY A 81 8.91 1.05 10.39
N GLN A 82 9.16 -0.22 10.06
CA GLN A 82 10.51 -0.72 9.93
C GLN A 82 11.10 -0.23 8.61
N HIS A 83 12.00 0.76 8.66
CA HIS A 83 12.60 1.38 7.47
C HIS A 83 13.97 0.83 7.11
N ASP A 84 14.57 0.08 8.02
CA ASP A 84 15.83 -0.63 7.81
C ASP A 84 15.60 -2.11 8.17
N PRO A 85 15.37 -2.98 7.17
CA PRO A 85 15.20 -4.41 7.40
C PRO A 85 16.54 -5.17 7.51
N ALA A 86 17.69 -4.49 7.40
CA ALA A 86 19.02 -5.10 7.47
C ALA A 86 19.65 -5.04 8.88
N VAL A 87 19.01 -4.36 9.84
CA VAL A 87 19.33 -4.38 11.28
C VAL A 87 18.33 -5.20 12.07
#